data_AF-A0A1V6FP87-F1
#
_entry.id   AF-A0A1V6FP87-F1
#
_cell.length_a   1.000
_cell.length_b   1.000
_cell.length_c   1.000
_cell.angle_alpha   90.00
_cell.angle_beta   90.00
_cell.angle_gamma   90.00
#
_symmetry.space_group_name_H-M   'P 1'
#
loop_
_entity.id
_entity.type
_entity.pdbx_description
1 polymer ?
#
loop_
_entity_poly.entity_id
_entity_poly.type
_entity_poly.pdbx_seq_one_letter_code
_entity_poly.pdbx_strand_id
1 'polypeptide(L)'
;MAEQKLGKPKKRQKLEKFLDILGETVAVITILAYVVFIVNANWAFLPAGIITSIIAGIRTYGLITLLGIVGFEATAKRNIVIRIIFYVLFAAIIIFQFFPGTWGTVVGVINQ
;
A
#
# COMPACT_ATOMS: atom_id res chain seq x y z
N MET A 1 2.89 44.16 -10.27
CA MET A 1 2.49 43.07 -9.37
C MET A 1 3.14 41.78 -9.88
N ALA A 2 4.30 41.41 -9.34
CA ALA A 2 4.87 40.10 -9.61
C ALA A 2 4.26 39.13 -8.59
N GLU A 3 3.33 38.29 -9.04
CA GLU A 3 2.96 37.11 -8.29
C GLU A 3 4.21 36.26 -8.11
N GLN A 4 4.81 36.33 -6.93
CA GLN A 4 5.82 35.38 -6.50
C GLN A 4 5.12 34.03 -6.45
N LYS A 5 5.26 33.24 -7.52
CA LYS A 5 4.96 31.81 -7.50
C LYS A 5 5.93 31.19 -6.49
N LEU A 6 5.52 31.15 -5.24
CA LEU A 6 6.29 30.58 -4.14
C LEU A 6 6.46 29.08 -4.43
N GLY A 7 7.54 28.75 -5.14
CA GLY A 7 7.85 27.38 -5.55
C GLY A 7 7.91 26.47 -4.33
N LYS A 8 7.35 25.25 -4.45
CA LYS A 8 7.36 24.26 -3.37
C LYS A 8 8.79 24.11 -2.81
N PRO A 9 8.97 23.99 -1.48
CA PRO A 9 10.29 23.84 -0.90
C PRO A 9 11.00 22.59 -1.45
N LYS A 10 12.28 22.72 -1.81
CA LYS A 10 13.11 21.70 -2.48
C LYS A 10 13.03 20.30 -1.83
N LYS A 11 12.89 20.22 -0.50
CA LYS A 11 12.72 18.96 0.26
C LYS A 11 11.43 18.22 -0.09
N ARG A 12 10.30 18.93 -0.31
CA ARG A 12 9.00 18.30 -0.64
C ARG A 12 9.03 17.64 -2.01
N GLN A 13 9.67 18.28 -2.99
CA GLN A 13 9.81 17.71 -4.34
C GLN A 13 10.66 16.43 -4.35
N LYS A 14 11.71 16.36 -3.52
CA LYS A 14 12.54 15.16 -3.39
C LYS A 14 11.76 13.99 -2.76
N LEU A 15 10.94 14.29 -1.73
CA LEU A 15 10.11 13.28 -1.08
C LEU A 15 8.99 12.76 -2.01
N GLU A 16 8.30 13.66 -2.73
CA GLU A 16 7.27 13.28 -3.71
C GLU A 16 7.85 12.29 -4.74
N LYS A 17 9.00 12.60 -5.35
CA LYS A 17 9.66 11.71 -6.31
C LYS A 17 10.10 10.38 -5.71
N PHE A 18 10.58 10.38 -4.47
CA PHE A 18 10.98 9.14 -3.81
C PHE A 18 9.78 8.22 -3.56
N LEU A 19 8.67 8.77 -3.06
CA LEU A 19 7.45 7.99 -2.81
C LEU A 19 6.80 7.48 -4.11
N ASP A 20 6.83 8.27 -5.18
CA ASP A 20 6.35 7.88 -6.52
C ASP A 20 7.08 6.63 -7.03
N ILE A 21 8.42 6.67 -7.08
CA ILE A 21 9.26 5.53 -7.51
C ILE A 21 9.05 4.32 -6.61
N LEU A 22 8.98 4.53 -5.28
CA LEU A 22 8.80 3.44 -4.32
C LEU A 22 7.41 2.80 -4.48
N GLY A 23 6.38 3.60 -4.72
CA GLY A 23 5.01 3.14 -4.98
C GLY A 23 4.93 2.31 -6.25
N GLU A 24 5.50 2.80 -7.35
CA GLU A 24 5.58 2.07 -8.62
C GLU A 24 6.32 0.72 -8.45
N THR A 25 7.46 0.73 -7.77
CA THR A 25 8.25 -0.48 -7.52
C THR A 25 7.47 -1.51 -6.70
N VAL A 26 6.85 -1.08 -5.60
CA VAL A 26 6.04 -1.97 -4.75
C VAL A 26 4.82 -2.50 -5.50
N ALA A 27 4.20 -1.70 -6.37
CA ALA A 27 3.09 -2.14 -7.21
C ALA A 27 3.51 -3.29 -8.13
N VAL A 28 4.61 -3.13 -8.86
CA VAL A 28 5.12 -4.16 -9.78
C VAL A 28 5.45 -5.45 -9.02
N ILE A 29 6.16 -5.36 -7.89
CA ILE A 29 6.50 -6.52 -7.06
C ILE A 29 5.23 -7.22 -6.56
N THR A 30 4.25 -6.45 -6.09
CA THR A 30 2.99 -7.00 -5.57
C THR A 30 2.22 -7.72 -6.67
N ILE A 31 2.10 -7.13 -7.87
CA ILE A 31 1.41 -7.75 -9.01
C ILE A 31 2.10 -9.06 -9.39
N LEU A 32 3.43 -9.07 -9.52
CA LEU A 32 4.18 -10.27 -9.85
C LEU A 32 3.98 -11.37 -8.80
N ALA A 33 4.03 -11.03 -7.51
CA ALA A 33 3.78 -11.98 -6.44
C ALA A 33 2.36 -12.55 -6.49
N TYR A 34 1.36 -11.73 -6.82
CA TYR A 34 -0.02 -12.18 -7.01
C TYR A 34 -0.17 -13.13 -8.21
N VAL A 35 0.46 -12.83 -9.35
CA VAL A 35 0.47 -13.74 -10.51
C VAL A 35 1.08 -15.08 -10.12
N VAL A 36 2.25 -15.08 -9.50
CA VAL A 36 2.92 -16.30 -9.04
C VAL A 36 2.04 -17.06 -8.04
N PHE A 37 1.40 -16.36 -7.10
CA PHE A 37 0.49 -16.97 -6.14
C PHE A 37 -0.70 -17.67 -6.81
N ILE A 38 -1.35 -17.00 -7.78
CA ILE A 38 -2.50 -17.54 -8.51
C ILE A 38 -2.11 -18.75 -9.35
N VAL A 39 -1.00 -18.68 -10.10
CA VAL A 39 -0.50 -19.82 -10.88
C VAL A 39 -0.15 -20.98 -9.93
N ASN A 40 0.53 -20.70 -8.82
CA ASN A 40 0.88 -21.74 -7.85
C ASN A 40 -0.36 -22.38 -7.20
N ALA A 41 -1.43 -21.62 -6.98
CA ALA A 41 -2.68 -22.15 -6.42
C ALA A 41 -3.39 -23.15 -7.37
N ASN A 42 -3.14 -23.06 -8.68
CA ASN A 42 -3.76 -23.95 -9.68
C ASN A 42 -2.90 -25.17 -10.04
N TRP A 43 -1.57 -25.02 -10.07
CA TRP A 43 -0.65 -26.08 -10.52
C TRP A 43 0.35 -26.57 -9.45
N ALA A 44 0.36 -25.97 -8.26
CA ALA A 44 1.21 -26.36 -7.12
C ALA A 44 2.70 -26.55 -7.48
N PHE A 45 3.24 -25.70 -8.37
CA PHE A 45 4.58 -25.86 -8.92
C PHE A 45 5.70 -25.38 -7.99
N LEU A 46 5.40 -24.57 -6.97
CA LEU A 46 6.36 -24.12 -5.96
C LEU A 46 6.31 -25.05 -4.74
N PRO A 47 7.44 -25.62 -4.31
CA PRO A 47 7.51 -26.37 -3.07
C PRO A 47 7.29 -25.46 -1.87
N ALA A 48 6.74 -26.02 -0.79
CA ALA A 48 6.64 -25.33 0.47
C ALA A 48 8.03 -24.90 0.97
N GLY A 49 8.18 -23.63 1.32
CA GLY A 49 9.45 -23.09 1.80
C GLY A 49 9.49 -21.57 1.83
N ILE A 50 10.72 -21.04 1.83
CA ILE A 50 10.98 -19.58 1.98
C ILE A 50 10.25 -18.78 0.90
N ILE A 51 10.26 -19.24 -0.35
CA ILE A 51 9.65 -18.54 -1.49
C ILE A 51 8.14 -18.41 -1.28
N THR A 52 7.44 -19.50 -0.94
CA THR A 52 6.00 -19.48 -0.69
C THR A 52 5.64 -18.61 0.53
N SER A 53 6.48 -18.57 1.56
CA SER A 53 6.29 -17.70 2.73
C SER A 53 6.44 -16.22 2.40
N ILE A 54 7.42 -15.86 1.58
CA ILE A 54 7.59 -14.48 1.10
C ILE A 54 6.39 -14.06 0.24
N ILE A 55 5.96 -14.90 -0.69
CA ILE A 55 4.78 -14.64 -1.54
C ILE A 55 3.52 -14.47 -0.68
N ALA A 56 3.32 -15.31 0.34
CA ALA A 56 2.21 -15.18 1.27
C ALA A 56 2.27 -13.86 2.07
N GLY A 57 3.47 -13.44 2.48
CA GLY A 57 3.70 -12.12 3.09
C GLY A 57 3.31 -10.97 2.16
N ILE A 58 3.75 -11.02 0.90
CA ILE A 58 3.42 -10.00 -0.12
C ILE A 58 1.91 -10.01 -0.42
N ARG A 59 1.27 -11.17 -0.50
CA ARG A 59 -0.19 -11.28 -0.67
C ARG A 59 -0.92 -10.57 0.46
N THR A 60 -0.46 -10.78 1.70
CA THR A 60 -1.11 -10.28 2.91
C THR A 60 -0.88 -8.78 3.11
N TYR A 61 0.34 -8.29 2.88
CA TYR A 61 0.74 -6.92 3.23
C TYR A 61 1.04 -6.02 2.04
N GLY A 62 1.17 -6.56 0.83
CA GLY A 62 1.57 -5.80 -0.36
C GLY A 62 0.58 -4.71 -0.73
N LEU A 63 -0.72 -5.02 -0.74
CA LEU A 63 -1.76 -4.06 -1.09
C LEU A 63 -1.88 -2.91 -0.07
N ILE A 64 -1.84 -3.22 1.23
CA ILE A 64 -1.91 -2.19 2.28
C ILE A 64 -0.65 -1.31 2.28
N THR A 65 0.52 -1.90 1.99
CA THR A 65 1.79 -1.16 1.85
C THR A 65 1.72 -0.21 0.65
N LEU A 66 1.22 -0.69 -0.49
CA LEU A 66 1.03 0.12 -1.69
C LEU A 66 0.05 1.28 -1.46
N LEU A 67 -1.09 1.00 -0.83
CA LEU A 67 -2.08 2.03 -0.46
C LEU A 67 -1.48 3.09 0.47
N GLY A 68 -0.63 2.68 1.40
CA GLY A 68 0.14 3.57 2.25
C GLY A 68 1.00 4.50 1.39
N ILE A 69 1.92 3.96 0.62
CA ILE A 69 2.91 4.74 -0.15
C ILE A 69 2.24 5.72 -1.11
N VAL A 70 1.32 5.24 -1.94
CA VAL A 70 0.60 6.07 -2.92
C VAL A 70 -0.31 7.08 -2.22
N GLY A 71 -0.97 6.69 -1.13
CA GLY A 71 -1.79 7.58 -0.32
C GLY A 71 -0.97 8.69 0.35
N PHE A 72 0.22 8.38 0.86
CA PHE A 72 1.16 9.37 1.40
C PHE A 72 1.64 10.34 0.32
N GLU A 73 1.98 9.85 -0.87
CA GLU A 73 2.39 10.69 -2.00
C GLU A 73 1.26 11.62 -2.46
N ALA A 74 0.05 11.08 -2.59
CA ALA A 74 -1.14 11.82 -3.01
C ALA A 74 -1.53 12.90 -1.99
N THR A 75 -1.49 12.59 -0.69
CA THR A 75 -1.86 13.51 0.38
C THR A 75 -0.77 14.54 0.69
N ALA A 76 0.51 14.23 0.40
CA ALA A 76 1.62 15.18 0.53
C ALA A 76 1.45 16.44 -0.34
N LYS A 77 0.58 16.42 -1.34
CA LYS A 77 0.24 17.54 -2.23
C LYS A 77 -1.02 18.32 -1.77
N ARG A 78 -1.75 17.83 -0.76
CA ARG A 78 -3.03 18.40 -0.28
C ARG A 78 -2.87 19.27 0.96
N ASN A 79 -3.95 19.93 1.37
CA ASN A 79 -4.02 20.75 2.58
C ASN A 79 -3.83 19.89 3.85
N ILE A 80 -3.55 20.55 4.98
CA ILE A 80 -3.24 19.84 6.23
C ILE A 80 -4.41 19.01 6.75
N VAL A 81 -5.65 19.47 6.54
CA VAL A 81 -6.87 18.78 6.97
C VAL A 81 -6.99 17.42 6.30
N ILE A 82 -6.86 17.35 4.97
CA ILE A 82 -6.93 16.09 4.21
C ILE A 82 -5.81 15.12 4.63
N ARG A 83 -4.61 15.62 4.92
CA ARG A 83 -3.50 14.77 5.41
C ARG A 83 -3.82 14.12 6.75
N ILE A 84 -4.32 14.90 7.70
CA ILE A 84 -4.67 14.38 9.02
C ILE A 84 -5.76 13.30 8.90
N ILE A 85 -6.79 13.57 8.10
CA ILE A 85 -7.85 12.58 7.83
C ILE A 85 -7.24 11.30 7.26
N PHE A 86 -6.40 11.40 6.23
CA PHE A 86 -5.73 10.24 5.66
C PHE A 86 -4.89 9.47 6.70
N TYR A 87 -4.10 10.17 7.54
CA TYR A 87 -3.28 9.52 8.56
C TYR A 87 -4.10 8.78 9.60
N VAL A 88 -5.21 9.37 10.06
CA VAL A 88 -6.12 8.74 11.03
C VAL A 88 -6.76 7.50 10.42
N LEU A 89 -7.28 7.60 9.20
CA LEU A 89 -7.91 6.48 8.50
C LEU A 89 -6.90 5.36 8.21
N PHE A 90 -5.73 5.69 7.69
CA PHE A 90 -4.70 4.70 7.39
C PHE A 90 -4.17 4.03 8.66
N ALA A 91 -3.95 4.80 9.73
CA ALA A 91 -3.57 4.24 11.03
C ALA A 91 -4.64 3.29 11.58
N ALA A 92 -5.92 3.63 11.45
CA ALA A 92 -7.00 2.74 11.83
C ALA A 92 -6.91 1.41 11.07
N ILE A 93 -6.76 1.43 9.74
CA ILE A 93 -6.61 0.20 8.92
C ILE A 93 -5.42 -0.64 9.42
N ILE A 94 -4.26 -0.01 9.67
CA ILE A 94 -3.07 -0.71 10.16
C ILE A 94 -3.30 -1.32 11.54
N ILE A 95 -3.95 -0.61 12.47
CA ILE A 95 -4.26 -1.13 13.80
C ILE A 95 -5.21 -2.32 13.68
N PHE A 96 -6.31 -2.17 12.94
CA PHE A 96 -7.30 -3.23 12.73
C PHE A 96 -6.76 -4.45 11.97
N GLN A 97 -5.65 -4.30 11.21
CA GLN A 97 -4.95 -5.40 10.56
C GLN A 97 -4.48 -6.47 11.56
N PHE A 98 -4.11 -6.06 12.78
CA PHE A 98 -3.59 -6.96 13.81
C PHE A 98 -4.67 -7.59 14.70
N PHE A 99 -5.93 -7.16 14.55
CA PHE A 99 -7.03 -7.71 15.34
C PHE A 99 -7.50 -9.03 14.72
N PRO A 100 -7.40 -10.17 15.45
CA PRO A 100 -7.83 -11.45 14.94
C PRO A 100 -9.35 -11.44 14.72
N GLY A 101 -9.80 -11.95 13.58
CA GLY A 101 -11.22 -12.01 13.22
C GLY A 101 -11.78 -10.80 12.47
N THR A 102 -11.12 -9.63 12.49
CA THR A 102 -11.61 -8.42 11.77
C THR A 102 -11.82 -8.69 10.28
N TRP A 103 -10.80 -9.23 9.60
CA TRP A 103 -10.90 -9.53 8.17
C TRP A 103 -11.81 -10.72 7.86
N GLY A 104 -11.92 -11.68 8.78
CA GLY A 104 -12.86 -12.79 8.66
C GLY A 104 -14.31 -12.30 8.67
N THR A 105 -14.64 -11.37 9.57
CA THR A 105 -15.95 -10.71 9.61
C THR A 105 -16.21 -9.86 8.37
N VAL A 106 -15.22 -9.07 7.91
CA VAL A 106 -15.36 -8.24 6.70
C VAL A 106 -15.63 -9.08 5.44
N VAL A 107 -14.89 -10.18 5.25
CA VAL A 107 -15.14 -11.10 4.12
C VAL A 107 -16.44 -11.88 4.31
N GLY A 108 -16.78 -12.23 5.56
CA GLY A 108 -18.03 -12.89 5.91
C GLY A 108 -19.28 -12.09 5.59
N VAL A 109 -19.22 -10.74 5.64
CA VAL A 109 -20.32 -9.85 5.21
C VAL A 109 -20.61 -9.97 3.71
N ILE A 110 -19.62 -10.34 2.89
CA ILE A 110 -19.75 -10.39 1.43
C ILE A 110 -20.36 -11.74 0.97
N ASN A 111 -20.31 -12.77 1.82
CA ASN A 111 -20.81 -14.13 1.53
C ASN A 111 -22.13 -14.46 2.25
N GLN A 112 -22.87 -13.45 2.71
CA GLN A 112 -24.26 -13.57 3.17
C GLN A 112 -25.21 -13.20 2.03
#